data_AF-Q1AUE4-F1
#
_entry.id   AF-Q1AUE4-F1
#
_cell.length_a   1.000
_cell.length_b   1.000
_cell.length_c   1.000
_cell.angle_alpha   90.00
_cell.angle_beta   90.00
_cell.angle_gamma   90.00
#
_symmetry.space_group_name_H-M   'P 1'
#
loop_
_entity.id
_entity.type
_entity.pdbx_description
1 polymer ?
#
loop_
_entity_poly.entity_id
_entity_poly.type
_entity_poly.pdbx_seq_one_letter_code
_entity_poly.pdbx_strand_id
1 'polypeptide(L)'
;MSERGGATWSYDLFPWGFAALVALFSLFEENRSFGAQFWFVSALLLGLPHGACDHLVMARLLGHGIKARYIMSFGSIYLGAAGTMFLVWLLAPTAALAAFLALTAWHWGSADAQLYKDRSGDFVLRSTSRGTLLVSSPITLYPEETMDAFSSLLEVTGSARYGASWTSQLAPHAFIASLLLCCLLVARDVKRGRPRKAAREAIEDCIILALFLCSSPVAATGAYFLFWHSWRHVLRVDRFICGKRGGLSRRLVSYHLRALPMTAVSLTGLALMALVLGGSDTEALLSAYLMLLSCLTLPHAALVLFWDAKNERWG
;
A
#
# COMPACT_ATOMS: atom_id res chain seq x y z
N MET A 1 -21.61 7.63 -24.40
CA MET A 1 -20.60 8.56 -24.95
C MET A 1 -19.25 8.18 -24.41
N SER A 2 -18.34 7.74 -25.28
CA SER A 2 -17.03 7.22 -24.92
C SER A 2 -16.07 8.35 -24.50
N GLU A 3 -15.68 8.38 -23.23
CA GLU A 3 -14.42 9.04 -22.86
C GLU A 3 -13.28 8.22 -23.46
N ARG A 4 -12.79 8.70 -24.61
CA ARG A 4 -11.63 8.18 -25.33
C ARG A 4 -10.43 8.15 -24.39
N GLY A 5 -9.73 7.02 -24.33
CA GLY A 5 -8.57 6.73 -23.49
C GLY A 5 -7.29 7.53 -23.77
N GLY A 6 -7.41 8.86 -23.92
CA GLY A 6 -6.28 9.79 -24.03
C GLY A 6 -5.91 10.47 -22.71
N ALA A 7 -6.79 10.48 -21.70
CA ALA A 7 -6.63 11.25 -20.46
C ALA A 7 -6.03 10.47 -19.28
N THR A 8 -5.64 9.20 -19.45
CA THR A 8 -5.15 8.37 -18.34
C THR A 8 -3.67 8.58 -18.04
N TRP A 9 -2.85 8.89 -19.05
CA TRP A 9 -1.38 8.97 -18.91
C TRP A 9 -0.91 10.15 -18.06
N SER A 10 -1.61 11.29 -18.09
CA SER A 10 -1.16 12.50 -17.38
C SER A 10 -1.09 12.32 -15.86
N TYR A 11 -1.92 11.44 -15.29
CA TYR A 11 -1.90 11.13 -13.86
C TYR A 11 -0.87 10.06 -13.48
N ASP A 12 -0.37 9.30 -14.47
CA ASP A 12 0.63 8.24 -14.28
C ASP A 12 2.07 8.79 -14.37
N LEU A 13 2.28 9.88 -15.11
CA LEU A 13 3.62 10.49 -15.25
C LEU A 13 4.22 10.93 -13.90
N PHE A 14 3.39 11.41 -12.98
CA PHE A 14 3.83 11.80 -11.64
C PHE A 14 4.40 10.60 -10.84
N PRO A 15 3.66 9.49 -10.61
CA PRO A 15 4.21 8.31 -9.95
C PRO A 15 5.45 7.77 -10.66
N TRP A 16 5.43 7.72 -11.99
CA TRP A 16 6.52 7.15 -12.78
C TRP A 16 7.79 7.97 -12.66
N GLY A 17 7.67 9.30 -12.80
CA GLY A 17 8.79 10.23 -12.68
C GLY A 17 9.42 10.15 -11.29
N PHE A 18 8.62 10.18 -10.22
CA PHE A 18 9.16 10.08 -8.86
C PHE A 18 9.81 8.72 -8.58
N ALA A 19 9.17 7.60 -8.96
CA ALA A 19 9.76 6.27 -8.77
C ALA A 19 11.08 6.12 -9.54
N ALA A 20 11.14 6.61 -10.78
CA ALA A 20 12.37 6.59 -11.57
C ALA A 20 13.47 7.49 -10.97
N LEU A 21 13.11 8.68 -10.47
CA LEU A 21 14.05 9.58 -9.80
C LEU A 21 14.62 8.96 -8.53
N VAL A 22 13.79 8.30 -7.72
CA VAL A 22 14.24 7.56 -6.53
C VAL A 22 15.19 6.44 -6.93
N ALA A 23 14.83 5.62 -7.92
CA ALA A 23 15.69 4.55 -8.42
C ALA A 23 17.06 5.07 -8.90
N LEU A 24 17.07 6.15 -9.67
CA LEU A 24 18.30 6.80 -10.15
C LEU A 24 19.14 7.39 -9.01
N PHE A 25 18.49 8.04 -8.04
CA PHE A 25 19.17 8.61 -6.88
C PHE A 25 19.82 7.54 -6.00
N SER A 26 19.20 6.36 -5.88
CA SER A 26 19.70 5.21 -5.12
C SER A 26 20.82 4.41 -5.81
N LEU A 27 21.20 4.75 -7.06
CA LEU A 27 22.38 4.20 -7.71
C LEU A 27 23.69 4.65 -7.06
N PHE A 28 23.69 5.76 -6.32
CA PHE A 28 24.85 6.24 -5.58
C PHE A 28 24.85 5.64 -4.17
N GLU A 29 25.88 4.89 -3.80
CA GLU A 29 25.94 4.15 -2.51
C GLU A 29 25.76 5.06 -1.29
N GLU A 30 26.33 6.26 -1.32
CA GLU A 30 26.20 7.27 -0.26
C GLU A 30 24.73 7.66 0.03
N ASN A 31 23.85 7.50 -0.96
CA ASN A 31 22.43 7.84 -0.86
C ASN A 31 21.55 6.68 -0.36
N ARG A 32 22.08 5.44 -0.32
CA ARG A 32 21.31 4.28 0.14
C ARG A 32 21.03 4.35 1.65
N SER A 33 21.97 4.88 2.43
CA SER A 33 21.84 5.06 3.89
C SER A 33 21.05 6.31 4.28
N PHE A 34 21.16 7.41 3.53
CA PHE A 34 20.34 8.62 3.70
C PHE A 34 18.83 8.35 3.49
N GLY A 35 18.50 7.27 2.79
CA GLY A 35 17.14 6.88 2.44
C GLY A 35 16.26 6.46 3.63
N ALA A 36 16.74 5.66 4.57
CA ALA A 36 15.83 4.97 5.51
C ALA A 36 15.04 5.93 6.43
N GLN A 37 15.72 6.91 7.04
CA GLN A 37 15.07 7.90 7.91
C GLN A 37 14.19 8.86 7.12
N PHE A 38 14.66 9.32 5.95
CA PHE A 38 13.87 10.18 5.06
C PHE A 38 12.58 9.48 4.61
N TRP A 39 12.67 8.23 4.20
CA TRP A 39 11.52 7.43 3.76
C TRP A 39 10.60 7.08 4.92
N PHE A 40 11.15 6.80 6.09
CA PHE A 40 10.35 6.58 7.30
C PHE A 40 9.52 7.82 7.67
N VAL A 41 10.16 9.00 7.75
CA VAL A 41 9.48 10.26 8.04
C VAL A 41 8.47 10.60 6.95
N SER A 42 8.83 10.39 5.68
CA SER A 42 7.92 10.61 4.55
C SER A 42 6.72 9.68 4.60
N ALA A 43 6.92 8.39 4.92
CA ALA A 43 5.84 7.42 5.08
C ALA A 43 4.93 7.79 6.26
N LEU A 44 5.50 8.27 7.36
CA LEU A 44 4.73 8.71 8.52
C LEU A 44 3.89 9.96 8.19
N LEU A 45 4.48 10.97 7.56
CA LEU A 45 3.81 12.26 7.32
C LEU A 45 2.86 12.23 6.11
N LEU A 46 3.26 11.58 5.03
CA LEU A 46 2.53 11.57 3.75
C LEU A 46 1.75 10.28 3.54
N GLY A 47 2.16 9.19 4.20
CA GLY A 47 1.53 7.89 4.09
C GLY A 47 0.36 7.67 5.05
N LEU A 48 0.45 8.11 6.32
CA LEU A 48 -0.67 8.01 7.27
C LEU A 48 -1.98 8.69 6.79
N PRO A 49 -1.95 9.85 6.10
CA PRO A 49 -3.15 10.44 5.53
C PRO A 49 -3.90 9.57 4.51
N HIS A 50 -3.26 8.55 3.93
CA HIS A 50 -3.81 7.70 2.85
C HIS A 50 -5.22 7.15 3.12
N GLY A 51 -5.40 6.49 4.26
CA GLY A 51 -6.68 5.91 4.71
C GLY A 51 -7.47 6.83 5.64
N ALA A 52 -6.95 8.02 5.96
CA ALA A 52 -7.53 8.88 6.99
C ALA A 52 -8.92 9.44 6.61
N CYS A 53 -9.27 9.42 5.33
CA CYS A 53 -10.60 9.82 4.83
C CYS A 53 -11.62 8.67 4.74
N ASP A 54 -11.29 7.46 5.20
CA ASP A 54 -12.16 6.26 5.11
C ASP A 54 -13.57 6.49 5.67
N HIS A 55 -13.66 7.16 6.82
CA HIS A 55 -14.93 7.53 7.46
C HIS A 55 -15.80 8.43 6.57
N LEU A 56 -15.21 9.26 5.71
CA LEU A 56 -15.95 10.10 4.75
C LEU A 56 -16.40 9.29 3.53
N VAL A 57 -15.54 8.38 3.06
CA VAL A 57 -15.87 7.46 1.96
C VAL A 57 -17.06 6.59 2.34
N MET A 58 -17.01 5.94 3.51
CA MET A 58 -18.08 5.07 3.98
C MET A 58 -19.39 5.85 4.21
N ALA A 59 -19.32 7.06 4.78
CA ALA A 59 -20.51 7.90 4.98
C ALA A 59 -21.20 8.20 3.65
N ARG A 60 -20.40 8.58 2.64
CA ARG A 60 -20.92 8.85 1.30
C ARG A 60 -21.49 7.61 0.62
N LEU A 61 -20.83 6.45 0.76
CA LEU A 61 -21.32 5.17 0.21
C LEU A 61 -22.65 4.72 0.80
N LEU A 62 -22.87 4.98 2.08
CA LEU A 62 -24.09 4.62 2.80
C LEU A 62 -25.17 5.71 2.76
N GLY A 63 -24.90 6.87 2.17
CA GLY A 63 -25.82 8.01 2.18
C GLY A 63 -26.03 8.59 3.59
N HIS A 64 -25.04 8.44 4.49
CA HIS A 64 -25.08 8.94 5.84
C HIS A 64 -24.42 10.31 5.97
N GLY A 65 -25.01 11.19 6.79
CA GLY A 65 -24.32 12.40 7.26
C GLY A 65 -23.32 12.08 8.37
N ILE A 66 -22.30 12.92 8.52
CA ILE A 66 -21.27 12.80 9.57
C ILE A 66 -21.85 13.29 10.91
N LYS A 67 -22.65 12.42 11.55
CA LYS A 67 -23.24 12.65 12.89
C LYS A 67 -22.47 11.85 13.95
N ALA A 68 -22.56 12.25 15.21
CA ALA A 68 -21.88 11.57 16.33
C ALA A 68 -22.14 10.06 16.36
N ARG A 69 -23.40 9.62 16.21
CA ARG A 69 -23.77 8.20 16.13
C ARG A 69 -23.02 7.44 15.03
N TYR A 70 -22.84 8.07 13.86
CA TYR A 70 -22.15 7.46 12.73
C TYR A 70 -20.66 7.34 13.03
N ILE A 71 -20.05 8.40 13.55
CA ILE A 71 -18.63 8.39 13.92
C ILE A 71 -18.36 7.35 15.00
N MET A 72 -19.23 7.22 16.02
CA MET A 72 -19.09 6.19 17.06
C MET A 72 -19.20 4.78 16.47
N SER A 73 -20.22 4.51 15.63
CA SER A 73 -20.38 3.20 15.01
C SER A 73 -19.22 2.85 14.07
N PHE A 74 -18.84 3.78 13.17
CA PHE A 74 -17.70 3.60 12.26
C PHE A 74 -16.41 3.38 13.05
N GLY A 75 -16.12 4.25 14.00
CA GLY A 75 -14.93 4.18 14.84
C GLY A 75 -14.86 2.87 15.62
N SER A 76 -15.97 2.41 16.21
CA SER A 76 -16.00 1.14 16.94
C SER A 76 -15.71 -0.07 16.05
N ILE A 77 -16.25 -0.11 14.83
CA ILE A 77 -15.98 -1.18 13.87
C ILE A 77 -14.53 -1.11 13.39
N TYR A 78 -14.04 0.08 13.06
CA TYR A 78 -12.69 0.29 12.54
C TYR A 78 -11.63 -0.06 13.60
N LEU A 79 -11.78 0.47 14.82
CA LEU A 79 -10.89 0.16 15.94
C LEU A 79 -11.04 -1.28 16.42
N GLY A 80 -12.24 -1.87 16.32
CA GLY A 80 -12.45 -3.30 16.60
C GLY A 80 -11.65 -4.18 15.64
N ALA A 81 -11.70 -3.90 14.34
CA ALA A 81 -10.89 -4.63 13.35
C ALA A 81 -9.39 -4.41 13.54
N ALA A 82 -8.95 -3.16 13.78
CA ALA A 82 -7.54 -2.86 14.07
C ALA A 82 -7.07 -3.55 15.36
N GLY A 83 -7.91 -3.54 16.40
CA GLY A 83 -7.67 -4.22 17.67
C GLY A 83 -7.58 -5.73 17.52
N THR A 84 -8.42 -6.34 16.67
CA THR A 84 -8.29 -7.77 16.34
C THR A 84 -6.94 -8.08 15.72
N MET A 85 -6.48 -7.28 14.75
CA MET A 85 -5.15 -7.49 14.16
C MET A 85 -4.04 -7.31 15.20
N PHE A 86 -4.17 -6.32 16.08
CA PHE A 86 -3.23 -6.12 17.20
C PHE A 86 -3.22 -7.32 18.16
N LEU A 87 -4.37 -7.89 18.51
CA LEU A 87 -4.44 -9.09 19.33
C LEU A 87 -3.79 -10.30 18.63
N VAL A 88 -3.95 -10.44 17.32
CA VAL A 88 -3.24 -11.48 16.55
C VAL A 88 -1.73 -11.24 16.58
N TRP A 89 -1.26 -9.99 16.53
CA TRP A 89 0.15 -9.66 16.75
C TRP A 89 0.64 -10.09 18.12
N LEU A 90 -0.14 -9.89 19.19
CA LEU A 90 0.28 -10.31 20.54
C LEU A 90 0.25 -11.82 20.75
N LEU A 91 -0.71 -12.52 20.14
CA LEU A 91 -0.93 -13.96 20.36
C LEU A 91 -0.15 -14.85 19.39
N ALA A 92 0.06 -14.40 18.15
CA ALA A 92 0.71 -15.16 17.09
C ALA A 92 1.42 -14.23 16.08
N PRO A 93 2.53 -13.55 16.46
CA PRO A 93 3.21 -12.56 15.62
C PRO A 93 3.61 -13.06 14.23
N THR A 94 4.10 -14.31 14.12
CA THR A 94 4.44 -14.93 12.83
C THR A 94 3.22 -15.04 11.91
N ALA A 95 2.06 -15.40 12.46
CA ALA A 95 0.81 -15.46 11.71
C ALA A 95 0.30 -14.06 11.35
N ALA A 96 0.44 -13.09 12.26
CA ALA A 96 0.12 -11.69 12.02
C ALA A 96 0.95 -11.11 10.86
N LEU A 97 2.27 -11.37 10.85
CA LEU A 97 3.16 -10.97 9.77
C LEU A 97 2.74 -11.62 8.44
N ALA A 98 2.51 -12.94 8.42
CA ALA A 98 2.07 -13.64 7.21
C ALA A 98 0.73 -13.09 6.68
N ALA A 99 -0.24 -12.85 7.57
CA ALA A 99 -1.52 -12.25 7.21
C ALA A 99 -1.37 -10.81 6.70
N PHE A 100 -0.50 -10.02 7.30
CA PHE A 100 -0.19 -8.66 6.87
C PHE A 100 0.44 -8.64 5.47
N LEU A 101 1.41 -9.52 5.20
CA LEU A 101 2.05 -9.64 3.89
C LEU A 101 1.03 -10.09 2.82
N ALA A 102 0.19 -11.08 3.12
CA ALA A 102 -0.85 -11.54 2.21
C ALA A 102 -1.91 -10.47 1.93
N LEU A 103 -2.35 -9.76 2.96
CA LEU A 103 -3.30 -8.64 2.83
C LEU A 103 -2.69 -7.51 2.00
N THR A 104 -1.43 -7.16 2.27
CA THR A 104 -0.70 -6.10 1.53
C THR A 104 -0.55 -6.48 0.06
N ALA A 105 -0.14 -7.72 -0.23
CA ALA A 105 -0.04 -8.21 -1.60
C ALA A 105 -1.40 -8.05 -2.32
N TRP A 106 -2.49 -8.55 -1.75
CA TRP A 106 -3.80 -8.42 -2.36
C TRP A 106 -4.24 -6.95 -2.50
N HIS A 107 -4.08 -6.13 -1.46
CA HIS A 107 -4.55 -4.76 -1.43
C HIS A 107 -3.83 -3.87 -2.46
N TRP A 108 -2.49 -3.95 -2.53
CA TRP A 108 -1.71 -3.21 -3.52
C TRP A 108 -1.96 -3.74 -4.94
N GLY A 109 -1.93 -5.05 -5.11
CA GLY A 109 -2.17 -5.67 -6.39
C GLY A 109 -3.55 -5.34 -6.96
N SER A 110 -4.61 -5.42 -6.13
CA SER A 110 -5.98 -5.09 -6.54
C SER A 110 -6.20 -3.61 -6.82
N ALA A 111 -5.48 -2.72 -6.12
CA ALA A 111 -5.46 -1.29 -6.45
C ALA A 111 -4.80 -1.04 -7.82
N ASP A 112 -3.73 -1.77 -8.15
CA ASP A 112 -3.01 -1.65 -9.42
C ASP A 112 -3.67 -2.39 -10.60
N ALA A 113 -4.59 -3.31 -10.32
CA ALA A 113 -5.33 -4.09 -11.33
C ALA A 113 -6.68 -3.46 -11.73
N GLN A 114 -7.05 -2.29 -11.21
CA GLN A 114 -8.38 -1.67 -11.42
C GLN A 114 -8.74 -1.46 -12.91
N LEU A 115 -7.76 -1.27 -13.80
CA LEU A 115 -7.99 -1.16 -15.25
C LEU A 115 -8.50 -2.45 -15.92
N TYR A 116 -8.48 -3.57 -15.19
CA TYR A 116 -8.87 -4.90 -15.66
C TYR A 116 -10.10 -5.45 -14.91
N LYS A 117 -10.74 -4.61 -14.08
CA LYS A 117 -11.86 -5.00 -13.22
C LYS A 117 -13.07 -5.56 -13.98
N ASP A 118 -13.31 -5.11 -15.21
CA ASP A 118 -14.41 -5.58 -16.06
C ASP A 118 -14.38 -7.10 -16.35
N ARG A 119 -13.25 -7.77 -16.08
CA ARG A 119 -13.07 -9.20 -16.27
C ARG A 119 -12.51 -9.79 -14.99
N SER A 120 -13.38 -10.40 -14.18
CA SER A 120 -13.04 -10.95 -12.86
C SER A 120 -11.77 -11.81 -12.86
N GLY A 121 -11.60 -12.70 -13.85
CA GLY A 121 -10.38 -13.51 -13.99
C GLY A 121 -9.11 -12.69 -14.31
N ASP A 122 -9.20 -11.69 -15.18
CA ASP A 122 -8.06 -10.83 -15.51
C ASP A 122 -7.69 -9.91 -14.32
N PHE A 123 -8.69 -9.44 -13.58
CA PHE A 123 -8.51 -8.70 -12.34
C PHE A 123 -7.79 -9.54 -11.29
N VAL A 124 -8.31 -10.72 -10.95
CA VAL A 124 -7.71 -11.59 -9.92
C VAL A 124 -6.28 -11.97 -10.28
N LEU A 125 -6.02 -12.39 -11.52
CA LEU A 125 -4.67 -12.79 -11.95
C LEU A 125 -3.67 -11.64 -11.81
N ARG A 126 -4.04 -10.42 -12.19
CA ARG A 126 -3.17 -9.23 -12.05
C ARG A 126 -3.02 -8.75 -10.62
N SER A 127 -4.11 -8.80 -9.85
CA SER A 127 -4.08 -8.47 -8.43
C SER A 127 -3.09 -9.38 -7.71
N THR A 128 -3.20 -10.68 -7.92
CA THR A 128 -2.30 -11.64 -7.30
C THR A 128 -0.88 -11.52 -7.84
N SER A 129 -0.67 -11.38 -9.15
CA SER A 129 0.68 -11.33 -9.72
C SER A 129 1.44 -10.08 -9.30
N ARG A 130 0.86 -8.88 -9.47
CA ARG A 130 1.54 -7.61 -9.13
C ARG A 130 1.73 -7.47 -7.63
N GLY A 131 0.70 -7.80 -6.86
CA GLY A 131 0.75 -7.78 -5.40
C GLY A 131 1.83 -8.69 -4.82
N THR A 132 1.87 -9.94 -5.29
CA THR A 132 2.88 -10.90 -4.86
C THR A 132 4.27 -10.49 -5.33
N LEU A 133 4.41 -9.95 -6.54
CA LEU A 133 5.68 -9.42 -7.05
C LEU A 133 6.22 -8.33 -6.12
N LEU A 134 5.39 -7.34 -5.75
CA LEU A 134 5.77 -6.25 -4.84
C LEU A 134 6.23 -6.76 -3.47
N VAL A 135 5.48 -7.68 -2.86
CA VAL A 135 5.80 -8.19 -1.51
C VAL A 135 6.99 -9.14 -1.50
N SER A 136 7.13 -9.98 -2.54
CA SER A 136 8.26 -10.93 -2.66
C SER A 136 9.56 -10.28 -3.13
N SER A 137 9.49 -9.10 -3.78
CA SER A 137 10.66 -8.35 -4.28
C SER A 137 11.70 -8.06 -3.19
N PRO A 138 11.37 -7.36 -2.06
CA PRO A 138 12.36 -7.08 -1.03
C PRO A 138 12.90 -8.36 -0.39
N ILE A 139 12.03 -9.36 -0.15
CA ILE A 139 12.44 -10.65 0.47
C ILE A 139 13.42 -11.41 -0.44
N THR A 140 13.26 -11.32 -1.77
CA THR A 140 14.08 -12.05 -2.74
C THR A 140 15.38 -11.30 -3.08
N LEU A 141 15.30 -9.98 -3.26
CA LEU A 141 16.42 -9.16 -3.72
C LEU A 141 17.33 -8.72 -2.56
N TYR A 142 16.78 -8.59 -1.35
CA TYR A 142 17.48 -8.17 -0.14
C TYR A 142 17.05 -9.04 1.06
N PRO A 143 17.36 -10.35 1.02
CA PRO A 143 16.89 -11.30 2.04
C PRO A 143 17.37 -10.95 3.44
N GLU A 144 18.64 -10.55 3.61
CA GLU A 144 19.22 -10.21 4.92
C GLU A 144 18.51 -8.99 5.54
N GLU A 145 18.51 -7.84 4.84
CA GLU A 145 17.86 -6.61 5.30
C GLU A 145 16.37 -6.80 5.61
N THR A 146 15.67 -7.60 4.80
CA THR A 146 14.24 -7.87 5.01
C THR A 146 13.98 -8.80 6.19
N MET A 147 14.83 -9.84 6.39
CA MET A 147 14.70 -10.74 7.53
C MET A 147 15.09 -10.04 8.84
N ASP A 148 16.03 -9.11 8.83
CA ASP A 148 16.40 -8.30 9.98
C ASP A 148 15.24 -7.38 10.39
N ALA A 149 14.59 -6.73 9.41
CA ALA A 149 13.38 -5.93 9.66
C ALA A 149 12.22 -6.77 10.22
N PHE A 150 12.00 -7.99 9.70
CA PHE A 150 10.99 -8.90 10.23
C PHE A 150 11.33 -9.40 11.63
N SER A 151 12.61 -9.70 11.89
CA SER A 151 13.06 -10.14 13.22
C SER A 151 12.86 -9.02 14.24
N SER A 152 13.27 -7.79 13.91
CA SER A 152 13.06 -6.61 14.75
C SER A 152 11.56 -6.38 15.06
N LEU A 153 10.68 -6.62 14.09
CA LEU A 153 9.23 -6.51 14.29
C LEU A 153 8.68 -7.55 15.26
N LEU A 154 9.20 -8.78 15.23
CA LEU A 154 8.75 -9.87 16.12
C LEU A 154 9.38 -9.76 17.52
N GLU A 155 10.63 -9.32 17.62
CA GLU A 155 11.33 -9.13 18.89
C GLU A 155 10.60 -8.11 19.77
N VAL A 156 10.07 -7.05 19.17
CA VAL A 156 9.26 -6.02 19.85
C VAL A 156 7.96 -6.60 20.43
N THR A 157 7.46 -7.72 19.90
CA THR A 157 6.30 -8.46 20.46
C THR A 157 6.69 -9.49 21.52
N GLY A 158 7.96 -9.55 21.93
CA GLY A 158 8.47 -10.53 22.90
C GLY A 158 8.58 -11.96 22.36
N SER A 159 8.45 -12.15 21.04
CA SER A 159 8.58 -13.46 20.41
C SER A 159 10.00 -13.77 19.97
N ALA A 160 10.34 -15.06 19.96
CA ALA A 160 11.64 -15.53 19.48
C ALA A 160 11.83 -15.17 18.00
N ARG A 161 13.11 -15.13 17.57
CA ARG A 161 13.53 -14.89 16.18
C ARG A 161 12.65 -15.63 15.20
N TYR A 162 12.29 -14.94 14.12
CA TYR A 162 11.54 -15.51 13.02
C TYR A 162 12.20 -16.81 12.55
N GLY A 163 11.45 -17.91 12.56
CA GLY A 163 11.84 -19.15 11.91
C GLY A 163 11.80 -18.96 10.39
N ALA A 164 12.79 -18.23 9.87
CA ALA A 164 12.86 -17.66 8.52
C ALA A 164 12.92 -18.69 7.37
N SER A 165 12.75 -19.98 7.64
CA SER A 165 13.02 -21.04 6.66
C SER A 165 12.02 -21.04 5.51
N TRP A 166 10.72 -20.90 5.75
CA TRP A 166 9.75 -21.05 4.68
C TRP A 166 9.59 -19.79 3.82
N THR A 167 9.62 -18.59 4.39
CA THR A 167 9.47 -17.35 3.60
C THR A 167 10.68 -17.07 2.73
N SER A 168 11.89 -17.22 3.27
CA SER A 168 13.12 -17.00 2.49
C SER A 168 13.26 -18.04 1.37
N GLN A 169 12.79 -19.27 1.59
CA GLN A 169 12.76 -20.31 0.56
C GLN A 169 11.66 -20.10 -0.48
N LEU A 170 10.45 -19.69 -0.07
CA LEU A 170 9.32 -19.53 -0.99
C LEU A 170 9.33 -18.20 -1.75
N ALA A 171 9.86 -17.12 -1.19
CA ALA A 171 9.80 -15.80 -1.80
C ALA A 171 10.46 -15.71 -3.18
N PRO A 172 11.66 -16.29 -3.44
CA PRO A 172 12.23 -16.30 -4.79
C PRO A 172 11.34 -17.01 -5.82
N HIS A 173 10.71 -18.12 -5.42
CA HIS A 173 9.78 -18.85 -6.27
C HIS A 173 8.51 -18.03 -6.55
N ALA A 174 7.97 -17.36 -5.53
CA ALA A 174 6.83 -16.47 -5.66
C ALA A 174 7.15 -15.27 -6.55
N PHE A 175 8.33 -14.68 -6.42
CA PHE A 175 8.83 -13.57 -7.23
C PHE A 175 8.91 -13.98 -8.70
N ILE A 176 9.60 -15.09 -9.01
CA ILE A 176 9.75 -15.60 -10.37
C ILE A 176 8.39 -15.96 -10.98
N ALA A 177 7.54 -16.68 -10.25
CA ALA A 177 6.21 -17.06 -10.73
C ALA A 177 5.34 -15.83 -11.04
N SER A 178 5.37 -14.82 -10.16
CA SER A 178 4.64 -13.57 -10.33
C SER A 178 5.15 -12.76 -11.53
N LEU A 179 6.48 -12.67 -11.69
CA LEU A 179 7.11 -11.99 -12.82
C LEU A 179 6.76 -12.67 -14.14
N LEU A 180 6.85 -14.00 -14.21
CA LEU A 180 6.45 -14.77 -15.38
C LEU A 180 4.97 -14.57 -15.70
N LEU A 181 4.10 -14.57 -14.69
CA LEU A 181 2.68 -14.33 -14.89
C LEU A 181 2.41 -12.91 -15.42
N CYS A 182 3.06 -11.87 -14.89
CA CYS A 182 2.97 -10.51 -15.44
C CYS A 182 3.40 -10.47 -16.93
N CYS A 183 4.55 -11.06 -17.27
CA CYS A 183 5.04 -11.14 -18.64
C CYS A 183 4.05 -11.87 -19.57
N LEU A 184 3.47 -13.00 -19.13
CA LEU A 184 2.47 -13.75 -19.89
C LEU A 184 1.20 -12.93 -20.11
N LEU A 185 0.73 -12.20 -19.10
CA LEU A 185 -0.47 -11.35 -19.18
C LEU A 185 -0.26 -10.17 -20.14
N VAL A 186 0.90 -9.52 -20.09
CA VAL A 186 1.32 -8.47 -21.04
C VAL A 186 1.37 -9.04 -22.46
N ALA A 187 2.07 -10.16 -22.69
CA ALA A 187 2.17 -10.79 -24.00
C ALA A 187 0.80 -11.21 -24.55
N ARG A 188 -0.09 -11.70 -23.68
CA ARG A 188 -1.47 -12.04 -24.03
C ARG A 188 -2.27 -10.81 -24.47
N ASP A 189 -2.10 -9.66 -23.82
CA ASP A 189 -2.77 -8.42 -24.25
C ASP A 189 -2.21 -7.86 -25.56
N VAL A 190 -0.91 -8.01 -25.84
CA VAL A 190 -0.36 -7.75 -27.18
C VAL A 190 -1.03 -8.63 -28.23
N LYS A 191 -1.09 -9.95 -28.01
CA LYS A 191 -1.74 -10.92 -28.93
C LYS A 191 -3.23 -10.64 -29.13
N ARG A 192 -3.92 -10.09 -28.11
CA ARG A 192 -5.34 -9.70 -28.17
C ARG A 192 -5.56 -8.32 -28.82
N GLY A 193 -4.54 -7.72 -29.44
CA GLY A 193 -4.66 -6.43 -30.12
C GLY A 193 -4.76 -5.23 -29.18
N ARG A 194 -4.20 -5.31 -27.97
CA ARG A 194 -4.21 -4.23 -26.95
C ARG A 194 -2.81 -3.71 -26.62
N PRO A 195 -1.96 -3.39 -27.62
CA PRO A 195 -0.55 -3.08 -27.39
C PRO A 195 -0.33 -1.87 -26.49
N ARG A 196 -1.24 -0.86 -26.51
CA ARG A 196 -1.13 0.30 -25.63
C ARG A 196 -1.34 -0.03 -24.14
N LYS A 197 -2.30 -0.91 -23.82
CA LYS A 197 -2.51 -1.36 -22.43
C LYS A 197 -1.34 -2.22 -21.96
N ALA A 198 -0.90 -3.15 -22.81
CA ALA A 198 0.26 -4.00 -22.54
C ALA A 198 1.54 -3.18 -22.33
N ALA A 199 1.81 -2.18 -23.18
CA ALA A 199 2.97 -1.30 -23.05
C ALA A 199 2.92 -0.48 -21.76
N ARG A 200 1.75 0.06 -21.40
CA ARG A 200 1.58 0.79 -20.13
C ARG A 200 1.89 -0.13 -18.93
N GLU A 201 1.30 -1.31 -18.89
CA GLU A 201 1.54 -2.29 -17.82
C GLU A 201 3.01 -2.72 -17.74
N ALA A 202 3.65 -3.00 -18.89
CA ALA A 202 5.06 -3.36 -18.95
C ALA A 202 5.98 -2.22 -18.47
N ILE A 203 5.71 -0.96 -18.86
CA ILE A 203 6.47 0.21 -18.39
C ILE A 203 6.33 0.35 -16.87
N GLU A 204 5.12 0.21 -16.34
CA GLU A 204 4.88 0.27 -14.90
C GLU A 204 5.66 -0.80 -14.15
N ASP A 205 5.57 -2.06 -14.60
CA ASP A 205 6.26 -3.17 -13.97
C ASP A 205 7.78 -2.99 -14.05
N CYS A 206 8.32 -2.51 -15.19
CA CYS A 206 9.75 -2.21 -15.33
C CYS A 206 10.21 -1.10 -14.37
N ILE A 207 9.44 -0.01 -14.21
CA ILE A 207 9.79 1.08 -13.30
C ILE A 207 9.78 0.59 -11.85
N ILE A 208 8.76 -0.18 -11.46
CA ILE A 208 8.65 -0.75 -10.12
C ILE A 208 9.80 -1.72 -9.87
N LEU A 209 10.10 -2.62 -10.80
CA LEU A 209 11.23 -3.56 -10.67
C LEU A 209 12.56 -2.81 -10.57
N ALA A 210 12.77 -1.77 -11.37
CA ALA A 210 13.98 -0.94 -11.27
C ALA A 210 14.07 -0.24 -9.91
N LEU A 211 12.95 0.27 -9.38
CA LEU A 211 12.89 0.86 -8.05
C LEU A 211 13.33 -0.15 -6.97
N PHE A 212 12.83 -1.38 -7.01
CA PHE A 212 13.22 -2.43 -6.08
C PHE A 212 14.64 -2.94 -6.31
N LEU A 213 15.16 -2.98 -7.54
CA LEU A 213 16.53 -3.42 -7.82
C LEU A 213 17.61 -2.39 -7.45
N CYS A 214 17.26 -1.10 -7.46
CA CYS A 214 18.23 -0.02 -7.27
C CYS A 214 18.22 0.57 -5.86
N SER A 215 17.17 0.31 -5.06
CA SER A 215 16.96 0.97 -3.76
C SER A 215 16.87 -0.05 -2.63
N SER A 216 17.15 0.36 -1.39
CA SER A 216 16.92 -0.50 -0.22
C SER A 216 15.43 -0.87 -0.08
N PRO A 217 15.08 -1.99 0.58
CA PRO A 217 13.69 -2.43 0.77
C PRO A 217 12.77 -1.35 1.33
N VAL A 218 13.24 -0.62 2.34
CA VAL A 218 12.49 0.47 2.98
C VAL A 218 12.27 1.62 2.00
N ALA A 219 13.29 1.98 1.23
CA ALA A 219 13.20 3.05 0.24
C ALA A 219 12.26 2.70 -0.91
N ALA A 220 12.41 1.51 -1.50
CA ALA A 220 11.56 1.05 -2.58
C ALA A 220 10.09 0.91 -2.15
N THR A 221 9.86 0.29 -0.99
CA THR A 221 8.52 0.10 -0.43
C THR A 221 7.88 1.43 -0.06
N GLY A 222 8.64 2.33 0.58
CA GLY A 222 8.18 3.67 0.93
C GLY A 222 7.84 4.53 -0.30
N ALA A 223 8.70 4.54 -1.31
CA ALA A 223 8.46 5.27 -2.55
C ALA A 223 7.27 4.71 -3.33
N TYR A 224 7.15 3.38 -3.46
CA TYR A 224 5.98 2.73 -4.05
C TYR A 224 4.70 3.12 -3.29
N PHE A 225 4.71 2.98 -1.97
CA PHE A 225 3.54 3.29 -1.15
C PHE A 225 3.12 4.75 -1.29
N LEU A 226 4.05 5.70 -1.22
CA LEU A 226 3.75 7.13 -1.26
C LEU A 226 3.33 7.62 -2.65
N PHE A 227 4.19 7.40 -3.65
CA PHE A 227 4.01 8.05 -4.95
C PHE A 227 3.15 7.24 -5.90
N TRP A 228 3.01 5.93 -5.68
CA TRP A 228 2.26 5.06 -6.54
C TRP A 228 0.90 4.70 -5.95
N HIS A 229 0.89 3.92 -4.88
CA HIS A 229 -0.33 3.42 -4.25
C HIS A 229 -1.13 4.57 -3.63
N SER A 230 -0.47 5.38 -2.79
CA SER A 230 -1.15 6.44 -2.06
C SER A 230 -1.61 7.57 -2.96
N TRP A 231 -0.76 8.02 -3.88
CA TRP A 231 -1.15 8.99 -4.89
C TRP A 231 -2.44 8.61 -5.65
N ARG A 232 -2.49 7.37 -6.19
CA ARG A 232 -3.66 6.89 -6.93
C ARG A 232 -4.91 6.82 -6.06
N HIS A 233 -4.76 6.36 -4.83
CA HIS A 233 -5.87 6.27 -3.88
C HIS A 233 -6.39 7.65 -3.45
N VAL A 234 -5.51 8.58 -3.11
CA VAL A 234 -5.86 9.96 -2.75
C VAL A 234 -6.65 10.63 -3.87
N LEU A 235 -6.18 10.50 -5.12
CA LEU A 235 -6.90 11.02 -6.29
C LEU A 235 -8.29 10.38 -6.46
N ARG A 236 -8.41 9.08 -6.19
CA ARG A 236 -9.68 8.34 -6.25
C ARG A 236 -10.65 8.82 -5.16
N VAL A 237 -10.20 8.91 -3.92
CA VAL A 237 -11.00 9.36 -2.78
C VAL A 237 -11.42 10.81 -2.96
N ASP A 238 -10.49 11.70 -3.31
CA ASP A 238 -10.79 13.11 -3.54
C ASP A 238 -11.85 13.29 -4.63
N ARG A 239 -11.73 12.60 -5.78
CA ARG A 239 -12.77 12.64 -6.83
C ARG A 239 -14.13 12.17 -6.32
N PHE A 240 -14.14 11.18 -5.42
CA PHE A 240 -15.36 10.62 -4.85
C PHE A 240 -16.01 11.57 -3.83
N ILE A 241 -15.24 12.14 -2.90
CA ILE A 241 -15.78 12.95 -1.78
C ILE A 241 -15.87 14.44 -2.10
N CYS A 242 -14.88 15.02 -2.79
CA CYS A 242 -14.78 16.45 -3.10
C CYS A 242 -15.35 16.80 -4.49
N GLY A 243 -15.45 15.82 -5.41
CA GLY A 243 -15.88 16.02 -6.79
C GLY A 243 -14.75 16.56 -7.70
N LYS A 244 -15.10 17.00 -8.91
CA LYS A 244 -14.12 17.40 -9.95
C LYS A 244 -13.83 18.92 -10.01
N ARG A 245 -14.35 19.74 -9.08
CA ARG A 245 -14.27 21.21 -9.17
C ARG A 245 -12.97 21.76 -8.56
N GLY A 246 -12.30 22.66 -9.26
CA GLY A 246 -11.09 23.34 -8.80
C GLY A 246 -9.78 22.69 -9.27
N GLY A 247 -8.67 23.44 -9.19
CA GLY A 247 -7.34 22.97 -9.54
C GLY A 247 -6.84 21.83 -8.64
N LEU A 248 -5.93 21.00 -9.16
CA LEU A 248 -5.40 19.81 -8.45
C LEU A 248 -4.79 20.16 -7.09
N SER A 249 -4.01 21.24 -7.01
CA SER A 249 -3.37 21.67 -5.76
C SER A 249 -4.38 21.97 -4.65
N ARG A 250 -5.42 22.75 -4.95
CA ARG A 250 -6.49 23.08 -3.99
C ARG A 250 -7.25 21.83 -3.52
N ARG A 251 -7.47 20.88 -4.42
CA ARG A 251 -8.11 19.59 -4.10
C ARG A 251 -7.26 18.75 -3.16
N LEU A 252 -5.97 18.61 -3.44
CA LEU A 252 -5.04 17.90 -2.55
C LEU A 252 -4.95 18.54 -1.17
N VAL A 253 -4.89 19.88 -1.09
CA VAL A 253 -4.93 20.60 0.20
C VAL A 253 -6.23 20.29 0.96
N SER A 254 -7.38 20.35 0.28
CA SER A 254 -8.67 20.01 0.89
C SER A 254 -8.72 18.57 1.39
N TYR A 255 -8.16 17.62 0.63
CA TYR A 255 -8.06 16.22 1.05
C TYR A 255 -7.24 16.10 2.34
N HIS A 256 -6.03 16.67 2.38
CA HIS A 256 -5.16 16.56 3.56
C HIS A 256 -5.78 17.24 4.79
N LEU A 257 -6.44 18.39 4.63
CA LEU A 257 -7.16 19.04 5.73
C LEU A 257 -8.29 18.16 6.31
N ARG A 258 -8.97 17.38 5.46
CA ARG A 258 -10.01 16.41 5.89
C ARG A 258 -9.41 15.17 6.54
N ALA A 259 -8.20 14.78 6.13
CA ALA A 259 -7.46 13.66 6.71
C ALA A 259 -6.89 13.98 8.10
N LEU A 260 -6.51 15.24 8.37
CA LEU A 260 -5.82 15.67 9.59
C LEU A 260 -6.38 15.09 10.90
N PRO A 261 -7.70 15.11 11.18
CA PRO A 261 -8.21 14.60 12.45
C PRO A 261 -7.93 13.11 12.66
N MET A 262 -8.12 12.29 11.62
CA MET A 262 -7.86 10.85 11.71
C MET A 262 -6.37 10.54 11.64
N THR A 263 -5.58 11.34 10.92
CA THR A 263 -4.11 11.26 10.97
C THR A 263 -3.60 11.52 12.39
N ALA A 264 -4.14 12.51 13.10
CA ALA A 264 -3.78 12.78 14.50
C ALA A 264 -4.16 11.63 15.44
N VAL A 265 -5.31 10.99 15.21
CA VAL A 265 -5.70 9.76 15.94
C VAL A 265 -4.70 8.64 15.67
N SER A 266 -4.29 8.41 14.42
CA SER A 266 -3.28 7.39 14.08
C SER A 266 -1.92 7.69 14.71
N LEU A 267 -1.49 8.96 14.74
CA LEU A 267 -0.24 9.36 15.42
C LEU A 267 -0.32 9.15 16.94
N THR A 268 -1.47 9.42 17.54
CA THR A 268 -1.71 9.10 18.96
C THR A 268 -1.65 7.59 19.20
N GLY A 269 -2.27 6.81 18.31
CA GLY A 269 -2.18 5.35 18.32
C GLY A 269 -0.74 4.84 18.20
N LEU A 270 0.08 5.46 17.35
CA LEU A 270 1.50 5.14 17.22
C LEU A 270 2.26 5.42 18.51
N ALA A 271 2.05 6.58 19.12
CA ALA A 271 2.70 6.94 20.37
C ALA A 271 2.32 5.97 21.51
N LEU A 272 1.03 5.63 21.63
CA LEU A 272 0.56 4.64 22.60
C LEU A 272 1.15 3.26 22.32
N MET A 273 1.23 2.85 21.06
CA MET A 273 1.85 1.60 20.65
C MET A 273 3.32 1.52 21.06
N ALA A 274 4.09 2.56 20.76
CA ALA A 274 5.50 2.64 21.14
C ALA A 274 5.69 2.57 22.66
N LEU A 275 4.81 3.22 23.44
CA LEU A 275 4.84 3.15 24.91
C LEU A 275 4.55 1.74 25.44
N VAL A 276 3.59 1.02 24.85
CA VAL A 276 3.24 -0.35 25.24
C VAL A 276 4.37 -1.33 24.94
N LEU A 277 5.05 -1.14 23.80
CA LEU A 277 6.13 -2.02 23.36
C LEU A 277 7.49 -1.73 24.02
N GLY A 278 7.63 -0.58 24.69
CA GLY A 278 8.76 -0.31 25.58
C GLY A 278 10.10 0.03 24.91
N GLY A 279 10.12 0.28 23.59
CA GLY A 279 11.32 0.66 22.84
C GLY A 279 11.29 2.11 22.38
N SER A 280 12.40 2.83 22.56
CA SER A 280 12.53 4.25 22.20
C SER A 280 13.57 4.53 21.11
N ASP A 281 14.27 3.50 20.62
CA ASP A 281 15.17 3.65 19.49
C ASP A 281 14.42 3.67 18.15
N THR A 282 15.16 3.98 17.08
CA THR A 282 14.61 4.12 15.73
C THR A 282 14.00 2.80 15.23
N GLU A 283 14.58 1.66 15.60
CA GLU A 283 14.15 0.34 15.17
C GLU A 283 12.84 -0.07 15.84
N ALA A 284 12.72 0.13 17.16
CA ALA A 284 11.48 -0.10 17.88
C ALA A 284 10.35 0.81 17.38
N LEU A 285 10.67 2.08 17.06
CA LEU A 285 9.68 3.00 16.49
C LEU A 285 9.24 2.56 15.08
N LEU A 286 10.17 2.07 14.24
CA LEU A 286 9.86 1.52 12.93
C LEU A 286 8.99 0.25 13.06
N SER A 287 9.30 -0.64 13.99
CA SER A 287 8.49 -1.84 14.27
C SER A 287 7.10 -1.47 14.75
N ALA A 288 6.99 -0.54 15.71
CA ALA A 288 5.69 -0.04 16.19
C ALA A 288 4.88 0.59 15.05
N TYR A 289 5.53 1.32 14.15
CA TYR A 289 4.92 1.90 12.96
C TYR A 289 4.43 0.83 11.96
N LEU A 290 5.24 -0.18 11.64
CA LEU A 290 4.85 -1.27 10.75
C LEU A 290 3.69 -2.09 11.35
N MET A 291 3.71 -2.34 12.65
CA MET A 291 2.62 -3.02 13.35
C MET A 291 1.34 -2.18 13.35
N LEU A 292 1.44 -0.86 13.58
CA LEU A 292 0.29 0.05 13.46
C LEU A 292 -0.25 0.06 12.03
N LEU A 293 0.61 0.18 11.02
CA LEU A 293 0.22 0.10 9.61
C LEU A 293 -0.52 -1.20 9.34
N SER A 294 0.00 -2.33 9.82
CA SER A 294 -0.67 -3.63 9.71
C SER A 294 -2.08 -3.60 10.31
N CYS A 295 -2.23 -3.06 11.53
CA CYS A 295 -3.51 -2.95 12.21
C CYS A 295 -4.50 -2.05 11.47
N LEU A 296 -4.04 -0.92 10.90
CA LEU A 296 -4.89 0.00 10.15
C LEU A 296 -5.19 -0.50 8.73
N THR A 297 -4.30 -1.29 8.14
CA THR A 297 -4.48 -1.85 6.78
C THR A 297 -5.67 -2.79 6.73
N LEU A 298 -5.93 -3.58 7.78
CA LEU A 298 -7.06 -4.51 7.82
C LEU A 298 -8.43 -3.82 7.59
N PRO A 299 -8.88 -2.88 8.45
CA PRO A 299 -10.14 -2.17 8.21
C PRO A 299 -10.13 -1.32 6.94
N HIS A 300 -9.00 -0.70 6.59
CA HIS A 300 -8.88 0.08 5.36
C HIS A 300 -9.11 -0.77 4.11
N ALA A 301 -8.38 -1.88 3.98
CA ALA A 301 -8.49 -2.78 2.84
C ALA A 301 -9.89 -3.39 2.76
N ALA A 302 -10.50 -3.76 3.89
CA ALA A 302 -11.89 -4.22 3.92
C ALA A 302 -12.88 -3.18 3.40
N LEU A 303 -12.71 -1.90 3.78
CA LEU A 303 -13.53 -0.80 3.27
C LEU A 303 -13.33 -0.60 1.77
N VAL A 304 -12.09 -0.62 1.29
CA VAL A 304 -11.79 -0.46 -0.14
C VAL A 304 -12.38 -1.60 -0.95
N LEU A 305 -12.31 -2.84 -0.46
CA LEU A 305 -12.94 -4.00 -1.10
C LEU A 305 -14.46 -3.87 -1.14
N PHE A 306 -15.07 -3.43 -0.04
CA PHE A 306 -16.51 -3.15 -0.01
C PHE A 306 -16.90 -2.04 -0.99
N TRP A 307 -16.09 -0.97 -1.05
CA TRP A 307 -16.29 0.12 -2.00
C TRP A 307 -16.20 -0.38 -3.45
N ASP A 308 -15.20 -1.20 -3.74
CA ASP A 308 -15.02 -1.80 -5.06
C ASP A 308 -16.22 -2.67 -5.44
N ALA A 309 -16.72 -3.53 -4.55
CA ALA A 309 -17.87 -4.38 -4.82
C ALA A 309 -19.17 -3.57 -5.05
N LYS A 310 -19.35 -2.44 -4.34
CA LYS A 310 -20.51 -1.55 -4.51
C LYS A 310 -20.47 -0.77 -5.83
N ASN A 311 -19.29 -0.32 -6.24
CA ASN A 311 -19.12 0.51 -7.44
C ASN A 311 -19.29 -0.24 -8.77
N GLU A 312 -19.34 -1.58 -8.79
CA GLU A 312 -19.71 -2.36 -9.98
C GLU A 312 -21.16 -2.09 -10.44
N ARG A 313 -22.00 -1.51 -9.58
CA ARG A 313 -23.40 -1.19 -9.90
C ARG A 313 -23.63 0.22 -10.46
N TRP A 314 -22.58 1.03 -10.61
CA TRP A 314 -22.68 2.46 -10.97
C TRP A 314 -21.81 2.87 -12.18
N GLY A 315 -21.22 1.90 -12.88
CA GLY A 315 -20.46 2.08 -14.12
C GLY A 315 -21.34 1.97 -15.35
#